data_AF-A0A8T4TUI5-F1
#
_entry.id   AF-A0A8T4TUI5-F1
#
_cell.length_a   1.000
_cell.length_b   1.000
_cell.length_c   1.000
_cell.angle_alpha   90.00
_cell.angle_beta   90.00
_cell.angle_gamma   90.00
#
_symmetry.space_group_name_H-M   'P 1'
#
loop_
_entity.id
_entity.type
_entity.pdbx_description
1 polymer ?
#
loop_
_entity_poly.entity_id
_entity_poly.type
_entity_poly.pdbx_seq_one_letter_code
_entity_poly.pdbx_strand_id
1 'polypeptide(L)'
;TGDKTSTTYYIPNFVKTGTKFVKREFLRSFFGCEGDKLNWRRENCFEAIKLTQHKIKDLESDEIDYLNDIRKMLMEFEIESYIKVFKEKEKRKKDNKEVLVFRLHLKSSNKNLFNFLSRVGYYYEQYKIEPAKIASEYLRHKQFAINLQKQKALQVINYISQGKNNLEVIKEMNCTYDFIRDRKSGKEIKLAYSQFPWFANWKEKYSYKNGFVWNEIHEIKEVEEKEVMDITCSENHNFITNGFISHNCNYGSKIIDPIQSRCAIFRFKPLEKEPISNLINKIAKEEKIKVDPKAIEAIYQISEGDVRRVINIMQSCASVSKTITESLVYELSSAAEPKELKQVLELALSKNFLKAKDQLLDIMLKHGLSGLDIIKQIQKEVWNLKIEDEKKLKIIEKCGEIEFRMVEGSDEYLQLQSLLASFL
;
A
#
# COMPACT_ATOMS: atom_id res chain seq x y z
N THR A 1 -5.63 6.87 -40.61
CA THR A 1 -4.40 7.61 -40.25
C THR A 1 -4.50 9.01 -40.83
N GLY A 2 -4.78 10.00 -39.97
CA GLY A 2 -4.93 11.40 -40.39
C GLY A 2 -3.58 12.10 -40.53
N ASP A 3 -3.52 13.11 -41.40
CA ASP A 3 -2.35 13.93 -41.60
C ASP A 3 -2.15 14.92 -40.44
N LYS A 4 -1.57 14.43 -39.32
CA LYS A 4 -1.38 15.23 -38.09
C LYS A 4 -0.67 16.56 -38.33
N THR A 5 0.12 16.68 -39.41
CA THR A 5 0.90 17.89 -39.73
C THR A 5 0.08 19.02 -40.36
N SER A 6 -1.08 18.70 -40.93
CA SER A 6 -1.98 19.67 -41.59
C SER A 6 -3.31 19.87 -40.86
N THR A 7 -3.54 19.22 -39.73
CA THR A 7 -4.77 19.34 -38.92
C THR A 7 -4.57 20.35 -37.79
N THR A 8 -5.57 21.17 -37.43
CA THR A 8 -5.54 21.99 -36.21
C THR A 8 -6.06 21.22 -35.00
N TYR A 9 -5.53 21.52 -33.81
CA TYR A 9 -6.00 20.92 -32.56
C TYR A 9 -6.37 22.00 -31.57
N TYR A 10 -7.41 21.76 -30.79
CA TYR A 10 -7.85 22.66 -29.72
C TYR A 10 -8.14 21.82 -28.48
N ILE A 11 -7.80 22.34 -27.30
CA ILE A 11 -8.17 21.71 -26.04
C ILE A 11 -9.67 21.97 -25.81
N PRO A 12 -10.51 20.94 -25.64
CA PRO A 12 -11.94 21.13 -25.38
C PRO A 12 -12.19 22.01 -24.16
N ASN A 13 -13.20 22.88 -24.23
CA ASN A 13 -13.48 23.83 -23.15
C ASN A 13 -13.72 23.14 -21.80
N PHE A 14 -14.40 22.00 -21.76
CA PHE A 14 -14.64 21.26 -20.52
C PHE A 14 -13.36 20.77 -19.83
N VAL A 15 -12.27 20.56 -20.59
CA VAL A 15 -10.95 20.24 -20.03
C VAL A 15 -10.30 21.52 -19.47
N LYS A 16 -10.36 22.63 -20.22
CA LYS A 16 -9.77 23.92 -19.82
C LYS A 16 -10.41 24.50 -18.57
N THR A 17 -11.73 24.39 -18.43
CA THR A 17 -12.48 24.88 -17.26
C THR A 17 -12.73 23.80 -16.22
N GLY A 18 -12.29 22.56 -16.49
CA GLY A 18 -12.48 21.42 -15.60
C GLY A 18 -11.69 21.55 -14.29
N THR A 19 -11.97 20.64 -13.36
CA THR A 19 -11.24 20.56 -12.09
C THR A 19 -9.77 20.23 -12.31
N LYS A 20 -8.91 20.46 -11.30
CA LYS A 20 -7.50 20.02 -11.36
C LYS A 20 -7.38 18.51 -11.64
N PHE A 21 -8.34 17.69 -11.21
CA PHE A 21 -8.35 16.27 -11.54
C PHE A 21 -8.46 16.05 -13.07
N VAL A 22 -9.46 16.65 -13.72
CA VAL A 22 -9.67 16.50 -15.18
C VAL A 22 -8.45 16.99 -15.96
N LYS A 23 -7.92 18.17 -15.62
CA LYS A 23 -6.71 18.72 -16.24
C LYS A 23 -5.50 17.81 -16.05
N ARG A 24 -5.33 17.26 -14.85
CA ARG A 24 -4.25 16.30 -14.55
C ARG A 24 -4.36 15.06 -15.41
N GLU A 25 -5.55 14.43 -15.49
CA GLU A 25 -5.76 13.21 -16.27
C GLU A 25 -5.53 13.43 -17.77
N PHE A 26 -5.95 14.59 -18.29
CA PHE A 26 -5.63 15.00 -19.65
C PHE A 26 -4.11 15.14 -19.85
N LEU A 27 -3.43 15.94 -19.02
CA LEU A 27 -2.00 16.23 -19.16
C LEU A 27 -1.15 14.97 -19.04
N ARG A 28 -1.38 14.11 -18.03
CA ARG A 28 -0.58 12.89 -17.83
C ARG A 28 -0.76 11.87 -18.96
N SER A 29 -1.97 11.81 -19.54
CA SER A 29 -2.26 10.97 -20.71
C SER A 29 -1.53 11.52 -21.93
N PHE A 30 -1.60 12.84 -22.14
CA PHE A 30 -0.99 13.50 -23.28
C PHE A 30 0.55 13.42 -23.26
N PHE A 31 1.18 13.73 -22.12
CA PHE A 31 2.63 13.52 -21.94
C PHE A 31 3.01 12.04 -21.95
N GLY A 32 2.11 11.15 -21.53
CA GLY A 32 2.26 9.70 -21.66
C GLY A 32 2.45 9.27 -23.11
N CYS A 33 1.62 9.79 -24.02
CA CYS A 33 1.67 9.44 -25.44
C CYS A 33 2.73 10.23 -26.23
N GLU A 34 2.70 11.56 -26.16
CA GLU A 34 3.45 12.46 -27.06
C GLU A 34 4.68 13.10 -26.38
N GLY A 35 4.76 13.07 -25.05
CA GLY A 35 5.85 13.66 -24.28
C GLY A 35 7.09 12.77 -24.20
N ASP A 36 8.26 13.38 -24.03
CA ASP A 36 9.50 12.66 -23.79
C ASP A 36 9.44 11.80 -22.53
N LYS A 37 10.16 10.67 -22.54
CA LYS A 37 10.50 9.95 -21.31
C LYS A 37 11.48 10.81 -20.49
N LEU A 38 11.37 10.73 -19.17
CA LEU A 38 12.40 11.28 -18.29
C LEU A 38 13.74 10.58 -18.54
N ASN A 39 14.72 11.35 -19.01
CA ASN A 39 16.10 10.91 -19.20
C ASN A 39 17.03 11.66 -18.23
N TRP A 40 18.18 11.05 -17.97
CA TRP A 40 19.24 11.67 -17.18
C TRP A 40 20.59 11.37 -17.85
N ARG A 41 21.48 12.36 -17.86
CA ARG A 41 22.88 12.15 -18.28
C ARG A 41 23.67 11.53 -17.14
N ARG A 42 24.86 11.00 -17.45
CA ARG A 42 25.53 9.97 -16.65
C ARG A 42 25.67 10.26 -15.15
N GLU A 43 25.64 11.49 -14.64
CA GLU A 43 25.91 11.67 -13.20
C GLU A 43 25.02 12.65 -12.42
N ASN A 44 24.35 13.66 -12.98
CA ASN A 44 23.87 14.74 -12.08
C ASN A 44 22.66 15.57 -12.49
N CYS A 45 22.15 15.43 -13.72
CA CYS A 45 21.06 16.25 -14.22
C CYS A 45 20.03 15.43 -15.00
N PHE A 46 18.76 15.58 -14.61
CA PHE A 46 17.65 15.19 -15.46
C PHE A 46 17.58 16.11 -16.67
N GLU A 47 17.33 15.54 -17.83
CA GLU A 47 17.08 16.32 -19.03
C GLU A 47 15.71 16.99 -18.94
N ALA A 48 15.56 18.13 -19.62
CA ALA A 48 14.28 18.80 -19.71
C ALA A 48 13.28 17.91 -20.44
N ILE A 49 12.15 17.62 -19.81
CA ILE A 49 11.02 16.96 -20.47
C ILE A 49 10.46 17.93 -21.50
N LYS A 50 10.30 17.46 -22.73
CA LYS A 50 9.74 18.21 -23.84
C LYS A 50 8.60 17.45 -24.48
N LEU A 51 7.69 18.20 -25.08
CA LEU A 51 6.65 17.70 -25.97
C LEU A 51 6.94 18.31 -27.35
N THR A 52 7.04 17.48 -28.37
CA THR A 52 7.40 17.91 -29.74
C THR A 52 6.23 17.67 -30.68
N GLN A 53 5.84 18.69 -31.44
CA GLN A 53 4.82 18.61 -32.48
C GLN A 53 5.33 19.21 -33.79
N HIS A 54 4.86 18.67 -34.91
CA HIS A 54 5.21 19.12 -36.26
C HIS A 54 3.96 19.65 -36.94
N LYS A 55 4.00 20.88 -37.45
CA LYS A 55 2.90 21.50 -38.19
C LYS A 55 3.41 22.24 -39.41
N ILE A 56 2.58 22.32 -40.45
CA ILE A 56 2.84 23.24 -41.55
C ILE A 56 2.84 24.68 -41.04
N LYS A 57 3.65 25.53 -41.67
CA LYS A 57 3.80 26.95 -41.31
C LYS A 57 2.48 27.72 -41.27
N ASP A 58 1.53 27.36 -42.13
CA ASP A 58 0.20 28.00 -42.20
C ASP A 58 -0.58 27.89 -40.88
N LEU A 59 -0.26 26.90 -40.03
CA LEU A 59 -0.94 26.64 -38.74
C LEU A 59 -0.11 27.09 -37.53
N GLU A 60 0.88 27.95 -37.73
CA GLU A 60 1.79 28.38 -36.65
C GLU A 60 1.05 29.05 -35.49
N SER A 61 0.12 29.96 -35.76
CA SER A 61 -0.66 30.65 -34.73
C SER A 61 -1.55 29.68 -33.94
N ASP A 62 -2.26 28.78 -34.62
CA ASP A 62 -3.14 27.80 -34.00
C ASP A 62 -2.37 26.86 -33.06
N GLU A 63 -1.19 26.41 -33.48
CA GLU A 63 -0.36 25.51 -32.67
C GLU A 63 0.23 26.22 -31.44
N ILE A 64 0.62 27.49 -31.58
CA ILE A 64 1.08 28.30 -30.45
C ILE A 64 -0.04 28.48 -29.41
N ASP A 65 -1.27 28.75 -29.86
CA ASP A 65 -2.42 28.89 -28.97
C ASP A 65 -2.76 27.57 -28.26
N TYR A 66 -2.73 26.46 -29.00
CA TYR A 66 -2.91 25.11 -28.46
C TYR A 66 -1.88 24.79 -27.36
N LEU A 67 -0.59 25.04 -27.63
CA LEU A 67 0.48 24.81 -26.66
C LEU A 67 0.40 25.79 -25.48
N ASN A 68 -0.06 27.03 -25.68
CA ASN A 68 -0.28 27.97 -24.60
C ASN A 68 -1.42 27.54 -23.66
N ASP A 69 -2.49 26.93 -24.18
CA ASP A 69 -3.53 26.35 -23.33
C ASP A 69 -2.97 25.21 -22.46
N ILE A 70 -2.09 24.36 -23.00
CA ILE A 70 -1.37 23.34 -22.23
C ILE A 70 -0.48 23.97 -21.15
N ARG A 71 0.25 25.05 -21.48
CA ARG A 71 1.10 25.79 -20.52
C ARG A 71 0.30 26.35 -19.35
N LYS A 72 -0.87 26.94 -19.62
CA LYS A 72 -1.76 27.47 -18.58
C LYS A 72 -2.20 26.36 -17.63
N MET A 73 -2.60 25.20 -18.17
CA MET A 73 -2.97 24.04 -17.34
C MET A 73 -1.78 23.52 -16.51
N LEU A 74 -0.57 23.45 -17.08
CA LEU A 74 0.64 23.07 -16.35
C LEU A 74 0.95 24.05 -15.20
N MET A 75 0.73 25.35 -15.42
CA MET A 75 0.98 26.38 -14.40
C MET A 75 0.09 26.21 -13.17
N GLU A 76 -1.13 25.67 -13.30
CA GLU A 76 -2.03 25.36 -12.16
C GLU A 76 -1.47 24.28 -11.22
N PHE A 77 -0.48 23.51 -11.68
CA PHE A 77 0.29 22.54 -10.90
C PHE A 77 1.67 23.07 -10.48
N GLU A 78 1.93 24.36 -10.64
CA GLU A 78 3.23 25.01 -10.43
C GLU A 78 4.33 24.45 -11.36
N ILE A 79 3.98 24.17 -12.61
CA ILE A 79 4.91 23.66 -13.62
C ILE A 79 5.14 24.74 -14.68
N GLU A 80 6.32 25.34 -14.61
CA GLU A 80 6.81 26.34 -15.54
C GLU A 80 7.30 25.68 -16.84
N SER A 81 6.90 26.28 -17.95
CA SER A 81 7.22 25.79 -19.29
C SER A 81 7.28 26.92 -20.32
N TYR A 82 7.98 26.68 -21.43
CA TYR A 82 8.16 27.63 -22.53
C TYR A 82 8.13 26.92 -23.88
N ILE A 83 7.73 27.63 -24.95
CA ILE A 83 7.67 27.09 -26.31
C ILE A 83 8.89 27.56 -27.09
N LYS A 84 9.46 26.66 -27.90
CA LYS A 84 10.46 26.98 -28.93
C LYS A 84 9.95 26.49 -30.28
N VAL A 85 10.09 27.32 -31.29
CA VAL A 85 9.73 26.99 -32.68
C VAL A 85 11.00 26.89 -33.51
N PHE A 86 11.13 25.81 -34.27
CA PHE A 86 12.26 25.55 -35.14
C PHE A 86 11.76 25.34 -36.58
N LYS A 87 12.52 25.79 -37.56
CA LYS A 87 12.24 25.52 -38.99
C LYS A 87 12.92 24.21 -39.39
N GLU A 88 12.20 23.31 -40.06
CA GLU A 88 12.85 22.16 -40.70
C GLU A 88 13.63 22.59 -41.94
N LYS A 89 14.74 21.89 -42.22
CA LYS A 89 15.60 22.18 -43.39
C LYS A 89 14.98 21.72 -44.70
N GLU A 90 14.11 20.71 -44.65
CA GLU A 90 13.50 20.10 -45.83
C GLU A 90 11.99 20.38 -45.85
N LYS A 91 11.46 20.67 -47.05
CA LYS A 91 10.03 20.84 -47.26
C LYS A 91 9.37 19.47 -47.42
N ARG A 92 8.09 19.41 -47.05
CA ARG A 92 7.32 18.16 -47.13
C ARG A 92 7.18 17.71 -48.58
N LYS A 93 7.55 16.44 -48.87
CA LYS A 93 7.59 15.88 -50.24
C LYS A 93 6.24 15.85 -50.98
N LYS A 94 5.12 15.84 -50.26
CA LYS A 94 3.77 15.66 -50.84
C LYS A 94 3.18 16.96 -51.40
N ASP A 95 3.36 18.07 -50.71
CA ASP A 95 2.70 19.36 -50.96
C ASP A 95 3.68 20.55 -51.00
N ASN A 96 4.99 20.28 -50.89
CA ASN A 96 6.07 21.26 -50.84
C ASN A 96 5.88 22.36 -49.77
N LYS A 97 5.13 22.05 -48.71
CA LYS A 97 4.90 22.98 -47.59
C LYS A 97 6.07 22.98 -46.62
N GLU A 98 6.34 24.15 -46.04
CA GLU A 98 7.30 24.32 -44.95
C GLU A 98 6.72 23.74 -43.66
N VAL A 99 7.50 22.90 -42.97
CA VAL A 99 7.15 22.31 -41.68
C VAL A 99 7.95 22.99 -40.58
N LEU A 100 7.24 23.36 -39.52
CA LEU A 100 7.77 23.90 -38.27
C LEU A 100 7.70 22.82 -37.19
N VAL A 101 8.73 22.79 -36.35
CA VAL A 101 8.79 21.93 -35.15
C VAL A 101 8.56 22.80 -33.92
N PHE A 102 7.46 22.53 -33.22
CA PHE A 102 7.11 23.19 -31.98
C PHE A 102 7.55 22.30 -30.82
N ARG A 103 8.30 22.86 -29.88
CA ARG A 103 8.71 22.17 -28.66
C ARG A 103 8.23 22.93 -27.43
N LEU A 104 7.33 22.32 -26.67
CA LEU A 104 7.00 22.75 -25.34
C LEU A 104 7.99 22.14 -24.36
N HIS A 105 8.85 22.98 -23.77
CA HIS A 105 9.86 22.59 -22.80
C HIS A 105 9.36 22.85 -21.38
N LEU A 106 9.45 21.84 -20.50
CA LEU A 106 9.39 22.07 -19.07
C LEU A 106 10.73 22.64 -18.59
N LYS A 107 10.72 23.61 -17.67
CA LYS A 107 11.97 24.06 -17.04
C LYS A 107 12.65 22.89 -16.33
N SER A 108 13.97 22.78 -16.48
CA SER A 108 14.77 21.65 -15.95
C SER A 108 15.19 21.82 -14.48
N SER A 109 14.64 22.78 -13.75
CA SER A 109 14.94 22.95 -12.34
C SER A 109 14.40 21.76 -11.54
N ASN A 110 15.11 21.36 -10.48
CA ASN A 110 14.70 20.23 -9.64
C ASN A 110 13.28 20.40 -9.10
N LYS A 111 12.90 21.61 -8.68
CA LYS A 111 11.55 21.93 -8.19
C LYS A 111 10.50 21.73 -9.28
N ASN A 112 10.76 22.22 -10.50
CA ASN A 112 9.80 22.14 -11.59
C ASN A 112 9.60 20.70 -12.06
N LEU A 113 10.70 19.94 -12.18
CA LEU A 113 10.64 18.51 -12.50
C LEU A 113 9.94 17.72 -11.39
N PHE A 114 10.21 18.02 -10.12
CA PHE A 114 9.51 17.40 -9.00
C PHE A 114 8.01 17.65 -9.07
N ASN A 115 7.60 18.91 -9.31
CA ASN A 115 6.18 19.27 -9.45
C ASN A 115 5.53 18.50 -10.59
N PHE A 116 6.17 18.41 -11.77
CA PHE A 116 5.63 17.62 -12.88
C PHE A 116 5.52 16.14 -12.52
N LEU A 117 6.61 15.51 -12.07
CA LEU A 117 6.67 14.07 -11.84
C LEU A 117 5.74 13.62 -10.68
N SER A 118 5.59 14.44 -9.65
CA SER A 118 4.77 14.10 -8.47
C SER A 118 3.29 14.49 -8.59
N ARG A 119 2.96 15.58 -9.32
CA ARG A 119 1.59 16.09 -9.39
C ARG A 119 0.86 15.69 -10.68
N VAL A 120 1.58 15.52 -11.79
CA VAL A 120 1.01 15.17 -13.10
C VAL A 120 1.48 13.78 -13.55
N GLY A 121 2.78 13.60 -13.74
CA GLY A 121 3.40 12.35 -14.14
C GLY A 121 2.97 11.88 -15.53
N TYR A 122 3.04 10.56 -15.75
CA TYR A 122 2.67 9.89 -16.99
C TYR A 122 1.50 8.93 -16.75
N TYR A 123 0.81 8.55 -17.83
CA TYR A 123 -0.19 7.48 -17.84
C TYR A 123 -0.05 6.58 -19.07
N TYR A 124 -0.67 5.40 -19.02
CA TYR A 124 -0.59 4.31 -20.01
C TYR A 124 0.78 3.63 -20.16
N GLU A 125 1.86 4.40 -20.32
CA GLU A 125 3.18 3.86 -20.67
C GLU A 125 4.05 3.51 -19.44
N GLN A 126 4.08 2.24 -19.05
CA GLN A 126 4.82 1.78 -17.86
C GLN A 126 6.30 2.15 -17.88
N TYR A 127 6.94 2.07 -19.05
CA TYR A 127 8.36 2.41 -19.21
C TYR A 127 8.67 3.90 -18.95
N LYS A 128 7.66 4.79 -18.98
CA LYS A 128 7.75 6.20 -18.55
C LYS A 128 7.34 6.36 -17.08
N ILE A 129 6.34 5.62 -16.62
CA ILE A 129 5.78 5.71 -15.26
C ILE A 129 6.81 5.32 -14.19
N GLU A 130 7.48 4.17 -14.31
CA GLU A 130 8.37 3.69 -13.24
C GLU A 130 9.57 4.62 -13.00
N PRO A 131 10.32 5.06 -14.04
CA PRO A 131 11.44 5.98 -13.83
C PRO A 131 10.97 7.33 -13.27
N ALA A 132 9.78 7.78 -13.66
CA ALA A 132 9.20 9.03 -13.17
C ALA A 132 8.91 8.98 -11.66
N LYS A 133 8.31 7.88 -11.17
CA LYS A 133 8.04 7.66 -9.72
C LYS A 133 9.33 7.65 -8.90
N ILE A 134 10.33 6.90 -9.36
CA ILE A 134 11.63 6.82 -8.68
C ILE A 134 12.33 8.19 -8.66
N ALA A 135 12.29 8.91 -9.78
CA ALA A 135 12.87 10.24 -9.88
C ALA A 135 12.15 11.29 -9.04
N SER A 136 10.81 11.21 -8.90
CA SER A 136 10.08 12.12 -8.01
C SER A 136 10.50 11.95 -6.55
N GLU A 137 10.69 10.71 -6.08
CA GLU A 137 11.17 10.48 -4.71
C GLU A 137 12.64 10.89 -4.54
N TYR A 138 13.50 10.65 -5.53
CA TYR A 138 14.86 11.18 -5.52
C TYR A 138 14.88 12.71 -5.35
N LEU A 139 14.06 13.42 -6.14
CA LEU A 139 13.97 14.88 -6.06
C LEU A 139 13.40 15.35 -4.71
N ARG A 140 12.45 14.60 -4.13
CA ARG A 140 11.92 14.85 -2.78
C ARG A 140 13.02 14.71 -1.72
N HIS A 141 13.76 13.60 -1.72
CA HIS A 141 14.85 13.35 -0.77
C HIS A 141 15.97 14.39 -0.93
N LYS A 142 16.29 14.75 -2.18
CA LYS A 142 17.27 15.81 -2.47
C LYS A 142 16.80 17.16 -1.94
N GLN A 143 15.53 17.51 -2.12
CA GLN A 143 14.97 18.75 -1.60
C GLN A 143 14.98 18.78 -0.08
N PHE A 144 14.69 17.66 0.57
CA PHE A 144 14.80 17.51 2.02
C PHE A 144 16.23 17.74 2.51
N ALA A 145 17.24 17.11 1.88
CA ALA A 145 18.65 17.32 2.21
C ALA A 145 19.09 18.79 2.00
N ILE A 146 18.62 19.46 0.95
CA ILE A 146 18.85 20.91 0.75
C ILE A 146 18.25 21.72 1.89
N ASN A 147 17.03 21.37 2.35
CA ASN A 147 16.36 22.09 3.42
C ASN A 147 17.11 21.98 4.76
N LEU A 148 17.64 20.79 5.08
CA LEU A 148 18.52 20.60 6.25
C LEU A 148 19.77 21.50 6.18
N GLN A 149 20.41 21.58 5.01
CA GLN A 149 21.55 22.48 4.82
C GLN A 149 21.16 23.96 4.92
N LYS A 150 19.95 24.34 4.49
CA LYS A 150 19.41 25.70 4.66
C LYS A 150 19.16 26.04 6.13
N GLN A 151 18.64 25.10 6.92
CA GLN A 151 18.47 25.30 8.36
C GLN A 151 19.82 25.50 9.06
N LYS A 152 20.80 24.64 8.75
CA LYS A 152 22.18 24.79 9.24
C LYS A 152 22.80 26.13 8.83
N ALA A 153 22.57 26.57 7.60
CA ALA A 153 23.02 27.87 7.10
C ALA A 153 22.43 29.06 7.88
N LEU A 154 21.14 29.02 8.19
CA LEU A 154 20.47 30.05 8.99
C LEU A 154 21.05 30.11 10.42
N GLN A 155 21.29 28.95 11.03
CA GLN A 155 21.94 28.87 12.34
C GLN A 155 23.36 29.47 12.30
N VAL A 156 24.16 29.15 11.28
CA VAL A 156 25.50 29.75 11.09
C VAL A 156 25.42 31.27 10.96
N ILE A 157 24.49 31.81 10.17
CA ILE A 157 24.31 33.26 10.01
C ILE A 157 23.92 33.90 11.36
N ASN A 158 23.04 33.25 12.13
CA ASN A 158 22.65 33.73 13.45
C ASN A 158 23.86 33.82 14.40
N TYR A 159 24.70 32.78 14.46
CA TYR A 159 25.89 32.77 15.32
C TYR A 159 26.90 33.87 14.93
N ILE A 160 27.07 34.13 13.63
CA ILE A 160 27.90 35.23 13.13
C ILE A 160 27.31 36.59 13.55
N SER A 161 25.99 36.75 13.46
CA SER A 161 25.32 38.00 13.85
C SER A 161 25.42 38.29 15.35
N GLN A 162 25.58 37.25 16.17
CA GLN A 162 25.84 37.33 17.61
C GLN A 162 27.31 37.64 17.94
N GLY A 163 28.17 37.85 16.94
CA GLY A 163 29.58 38.23 17.13
C GLY A 163 30.53 37.06 17.40
N LYS A 164 30.08 35.80 17.30
CA LYS A 164 30.96 34.64 17.46
C LYS A 164 32.03 34.59 16.38
N ASN A 165 33.24 34.15 16.74
CA ASN A 165 34.33 34.04 15.79
C ASN A 165 34.15 32.82 14.86
N ASN A 166 34.80 32.82 13.69
CA ASN A 166 34.63 31.74 12.73
C ASN A 166 35.10 30.37 13.28
N LEU A 167 36.06 30.33 14.21
CA LEU A 167 36.59 29.08 14.78
C LEU A 167 35.60 28.42 15.75
N GLU A 168 34.89 29.22 16.53
CA GLU A 168 33.80 28.79 17.41
C GLU A 168 32.65 28.21 16.59
N VAL A 169 32.23 28.90 15.54
CA VAL A 169 31.16 28.44 14.64
C VAL A 169 31.54 27.13 13.93
N ILE A 170 32.79 26.97 13.51
CA ILE A 170 33.28 25.72 12.90
C ILE A 170 33.16 24.56 13.88
N LYS A 171 33.57 24.75 15.14
CA LYS A 171 33.52 23.72 16.18
C LYS A 171 32.09 23.36 16.57
N GLU A 172 31.24 24.36 16.85
CA GLU A 172 29.87 24.14 17.34
C GLU A 172 28.95 23.58 16.24
N MET A 173 29.07 24.08 15.01
CA MET A 173 28.18 23.68 13.91
C MET A 173 28.74 22.55 13.06
N ASN A 174 29.96 22.05 13.35
CA ASN A 174 30.69 21.07 12.57
C ASN A 174 30.63 21.38 11.06
N CYS A 175 31.16 22.54 10.67
CA CYS A 175 31.10 23.03 9.29
C CYS A 175 32.46 23.55 8.83
N THR A 176 32.67 23.66 7.52
CA THR A 176 33.93 24.15 6.96
C THR A 176 33.99 25.67 6.94
N TYR A 177 35.20 26.24 6.95
CA TYR A 177 35.39 27.68 6.79
C TYR A 177 34.79 28.19 5.46
N ASP A 178 34.95 27.43 4.37
CA ASP A 178 34.35 27.76 3.07
C ASP A 178 32.82 27.85 3.15
N PHE A 179 32.18 26.95 3.92
CA PHE A 179 30.73 27.00 4.13
C PHE A 179 30.32 28.32 4.79
N ILE A 180 31.04 28.78 5.81
CA ILE A 180 30.81 30.07 6.48
C ILE A 180 30.98 31.24 5.50
N ARG A 181 32.09 31.27 4.75
CA ARG A 181 32.36 32.33 3.76
C ARG A 181 31.27 32.40 2.68
N ASP A 182 30.80 31.24 2.22
CA ASP A 182 29.74 31.17 1.20
C ASP A 182 28.38 31.62 1.73
N ARG A 183 28.11 31.48 3.04
CA ARG A 183 26.91 32.06 3.68
C ARG A 183 26.99 33.58 3.80
N LYS A 184 28.16 34.14 4.18
CA LYS A 184 28.38 35.59 4.24
C LYS A 184 28.22 36.27 2.88
N SER A 185 28.58 35.58 1.80
CA SER A 185 28.45 36.08 0.41
C SER A 185 27.08 35.80 -0.23
N GLY A 186 26.15 35.18 0.48
CA GLY A 186 24.80 34.90 -0.03
C GLY A 186 24.74 33.85 -1.14
N LYS A 187 25.78 33.01 -1.29
CA LYS A 187 25.78 31.97 -2.32
C LYS A 187 24.72 30.91 -2.06
N GLU A 188 24.03 30.51 -3.12
CA GLU A 188 23.06 29.41 -3.08
C GLU A 188 23.66 28.11 -2.53
N ILE A 189 22.82 27.35 -1.82
CA ILE A 189 23.19 26.05 -1.28
C ILE A 189 23.10 25.00 -2.38
N LYS A 190 24.23 24.35 -2.65
CA LYS A 190 24.33 23.16 -3.51
C LYS A 190 24.81 21.98 -2.67
N LEU A 191 24.30 20.79 -2.97
CA LEU A 191 24.75 19.56 -2.33
C LEU A 191 25.92 18.98 -3.13
N ALA A 192 27.01 18.68 -2.42
CA ALA A 192 28.11 17.88 -2.97
C ALA A 192 27.70 16.40 -3.06
N TYR A 193 28.38 15.62 -3.91
CA TYR A 193 28.14 14.17 -4.02
C TYR A 193 28.30 13.44 -2.68
N SER A 194 29.28 13.85 -1.87
CA SER A 194 29.50 13.32 -0.52
C SER A 194 28.34 13.58 0.44
N GLN A 195 27.50 14.60 0.16
CA GLN A 195 26.36 14.96 0.99
C GLN A 195 25.06 14.31 0.51
N PHE A 196 24.94 14.07 -0.80
CA PHE A 196 23.78 13.40 -1.37
C PHE A 196 24.16 12.70 -2.68
N PRO A 197 23.88 11.38 -2.81
CA PRO A 197 24.33 10.63 -3.97
C PRO A 197 23.64 11.07 -5.26
N TRP A 198 24.32 10.81 -6.37
CA TRP A 198 23.78 10.96 -7.71
C TRP A 198 22.59 10.02 -7.96
N PHE A 199 21.73 10.37 -8.91
CA PHE A 199 20.49 9.62 -9.16
C PHE A 199 20.72 8.14 -9.44
N ALA A 200 21.78 7.79 -10.19
CA ALA A 200 22.10 6.39 -10.50
C ALA A 200 22.39 5.57 -9.23
N ASN A 201 23.32 6.04 -8.40
CA ASN A 201 23.69 5.38 -7.14
C ASN A 201 22.55 5.41 -6.12
N TRP A 202 21.80 6.51 -6.05
CA TRP A 202 20.63 6.62 -5.18
C TRP A 202 19.55 5.61 -5.59
N LYS A 203 19.28 5.48 -6.90
CA LYS A 203 18.29 4.53 -7.42
C LYS A 203 18.68 3.10 -7.06
N GLU A 204 19.93 2.72 -7.25
CA GLU A 204 20.42 1.36 -6.92
C GLU A 204 20.21 1.03 -5.43
N LYS A 205 20.43 2.00 -4.55
CA LYS A 205 20.27 1.81 -3.10
C LYS A 205 18.81 1.81 -2.61
N TYR A 206 17.98 2.70 -3.14
CA TYR A 206 16.66 2.98 -2.57
C TYR A 206 15.48 2.45 -3.40
N SER A 207 15.65 2.13 -4.69
CA SER A 207 14.54 1.64 -5.51
C SER A 207 14.23 0.16 -5.25
N TYR A 208 12.95 -0.17 -5.36
CA TYR A 208 12.40 -1.52 -5.28
C TYR A 208 11.57 -1.82 -6.54
N LYS A 209 11.11 -3.08 -6.69
CA LYS A 209 10.33 -3.53 -7.85
C LYS A 209 9.11 -2.63 -8.09
N ASN A 210 8.66 -2.52 -9.35
CA ASN A 210 7.43 -1.81 -9.76
C ASN A 210 7.38 -0.29 -9.42
N GLY A 211 8.55 0.36 -9.31
CA GLY A 211 8.64 1.79 -9.05
C GLY A 211 8.41 2.19 -7.59
N PHE A 212 8.50 1.24 -6.65
CA PHE A 212 8.53 1.53 -5.23
C PHE A 212 9.92 2.01 -4.79
N VAL A 213 9.98 2.75 -3.69
CA VAL A 213 11.22 3.30 -3.12
C VAL A 213 11.18 3.10 -1.60
N TRP A 214 12.28 2.62 -1.04
CA TRP A 214 12.49 2.56 0.41
C TRP A 214 12.67 3.95 0.98
N ASN A 215 11.88 4.29 1.99
CA ASN A 215 11.97 5.55 2.70
C ASN A 215 12.16 5.30 4.20
N GLU A 216 13.07 6.03 4.81
CA GLU A 216 13.42 5.90 6.22
C GLU A 216 12.71 7.01 7.01
N ILE A 217 12.13 6.65 8.16
CA ILE A 217 11.51 7.63 9.05
C ILE A 217 12.64 8.46 9.67
N HIS A 218 12.75 9.73 9.27
CA HIS A 218 13.79 10.62 9.79
C HIS A 218 13.51 11.11 11.21
N GLU A 219 12.25 11.43 11.50
CA GLU A 219 11.85 12.02 12.78
C GLU A 219 10.36 11.77 12.99
N ILE A 220 9.98 11.49 14.24
CA ILE A 220 8.59 11.42 14.68
C ILE A 220 8.36 12.62 15.59
N LYS A 221 7.39 13.47 15.25
CA LYS A 221 7.01 14.64 16.07
C LYS A 221 5.57 14.49 16.52
N GLU A 222 5.37 14.75 17.79
CA GLU A 222 4.05 15.09 18.30
C GLU A 222 3.67 16.46 17.73
N VAL A 223 2.49 16.53 17.13
CA VAL A 223 1.92 17.76 16.56
C VAL A 223 0.71 18.15 17.40
N GLU A 224 0.37 19.44 17.45
CA GLU A 224 -0.86 19.89 18.11
C GLU A 224 -2.04 19.03 17.68
N GLU A 225 -2.85 18.61 18.66
CA GLU A 225 -4.11 17.92 18.41
C GLU A 225 -4.95 18.79 17.49
N LYS A 226 -5.00 18.39 16.22
CA LYS A 226 -6.03 18.88 15.33
C LYS A 226 -7.28 18.11 15.67
N GLU A 227 -8.41 18.79 15.79
CA GLU A 227 -9.72 18.16 15.65
C GLU A 227 -9.78 17.52 14.26
N VAL A 228 -9.34 16.28 14.18
CA VAL A 228 -9.67 15.37 13.10
C VAL A 228 -11.00 14.76 13.50
N MET A 229 -12.00 14.87 12.63
CA MET A 229 -13.20 14.06 12.84
C MET A 229 -12.76 12.62 12.74
N ASP A 230 -12.83 11.94 13.87
CA ASP A 230 -12.53 10.54 13.94
C ASP A 230 -13.60 9.79 13.14
N ILE A 231 -13.23 9.38 11.93
CA ILE A 231 -14.03 8.50 11.10
C ILE A 231 -13.90 7.03 11.56
N THR A 232 -13.09 6.78 12.59
CA THR A 232 -12.93 5.47 13.21
C THR A 232 -13.98 5.26 14.30
N CYS A 233 -14.56 4.06 14.34
CA CYS A 233 -15.02 3.56 15.63
C CYS A 233 -13.81 3.53 16.55
N SER A 234 -13.98 4.00 17.78
CA SER A 234 -13.02 4.25 18.88
C SER A 234 -11.90 3.23 19.14
N GLU A 235 -11.84 2.12 18.40
CA GLU A 235 -10.92 1.00 18.59
C GLU A 235 -10.19 0.55 17.31
N ASN A 236 -10.46 1.09 16.11
CA ASN A 236 -9.93 0.51 14.86
C ASN A 236 -9.27 1.53 13.89
N HIS A 237 -8.02 1.29 13.52
CA HIS A 237 -7.25 2.15 12.61
C HIS A 237 -7.71 2.06 11.14
N ASN A 238 -7.95 3.22 10.51
CA ASN A 238 -8.28 3.33 9.09
C ASN A 238 -7.27 4.23 8.38
N PHE A 239 -6.85 3.83 7.18
CA PHE A 239 -5.89 4.60 6.39
C PHE A 239 -6.53 5.08 5.09
N ILE A 240 -6.41 6.38 4.82
CA ILE A 240 -6.76 6.95 3.51
C ILE A 240 -5.47 7.04 2.70
N THR A 241 -5.36 6.28 1.61
CA THR A 241 -4.22 6.36 0.69
C THR A 241 -4.71 6.43 -0.75
N ASN A 242 -4.28 7.43 -1.52
CA ASN A 242 -4.55 7.56 -2.96
C ASN A 242 -6.03 7.41 -3.39
N GLY A 243 -7.00 7.85 -2.58
CA GLY A 243 -8.43 7.72 -2.87
C GLY A 243 -9.04 6.36 -2.50
N PHE A 244 -8.26 5.46 -1.89
CA PHE A 244 -8.73 4.24 -1.24
C PHE A 244 -8.80 4.46 0.27
N ILE A 245 -9.95 4.14 0.86
CA ILE A 245 -10.04 3.92 2.30
C ILE A 245 -9.69 2.45 2.52
N SER A 246 -8.48 2.20 3.02
CA SER A 246 -8.11 0.89 3.54
C SER A 246 -8.57 0.84 4.99
N HIS A 247 -9.66 0.14 5.21
CA HIS A 247 -10.32 0.03 6.51
C HIS A 247 -10.01 -1.35 7.10
N ASN A 248 -9.44 -1.39 8.31
CA ASN A 248 -9.07 -2.66 8.97
C ASN A 248 -10.24 -3.30 9.76
N CYS A 249 -11.47 -2.80 9.66
CA CYS A 249 -12.61 -3.51 10.28
C CYS A 249 -13.11 -4.65 9.38
N ASN A 250 -13.19 -5.83 9.97
CA ASN A 250 -13.95 -6.96 9.44
C ASN A 250 -15.48 -6.70 9.37
N TYR A 251 -15.94 -5.61 9.99
CA TYR A 251 -17.36 -5.28 10.14
C TYR A 251 -17.70 -3.94 9.48
N GLY A 252 -18.38 -4.00 8.33
CA GLY A 252 -18.84 -2.80 7.63
C GLY A 252 -19.82 -1.94 8.45
N SER A 253 -20.53 -2.53 9.42
CA SER A 253 -21.43 -1.80 10.34
C SER A 253 -20.70 -0.83 11.28
N LYS A 254 -19.39 -0.99 11.47
CA LYS A 254 -18.55 -0.04 12.21
C LYS A 254 -18.12 1.18 11.36
N ILE A 255 -18.56 1.26 10.10
CA ILE A 255 -18.31 2.44 9.25
C ILE A 255 -19.55 3.33 9.28
N ILE A 256 -19.37 4.61 9.59
CA ILE A 256 -20.48 5.57 9.57
C ILE A 256 -21.11 5.71 8.17
N ASP A 257 -22.43 5.86 8.11
CA ASP A 257 -23.20 5.95 6.86
C ASP A 257 -22.70 6.99 5.85
N PRO A 258 -22.24 8.21 6.26
CA PRO A 258 -21.74 9.21 5.32
C PRO A 258 -20.50 8.75 4.53
N ILE A 259 -19.71 7.81 5.05
CA ILE A 259 -18.55 7.25 4.35
C ILE A 259 -18.99 6.13 3.42
N GLN A 260 -19.87 5.24 3.90
CA GLN A 260 -20.45 4.17 3.10
C GLN A 260 -21.13 4.72 1.84
N SER A 261 -21.87 5.85 1.96
CA SER A 261 -22.54 6.51 0.84
C SER A 261 -21.59 7.06 -0.24
N ARG A 262 -20.36 7.44 0.14
CA ARG A 262 -19.39 8.07 -0.77
C ARG A 262 -18.35 7.08 -1.34
N CYS A 263 -18.36 5.83 -0.89
CA CYS A 263 -17.37 4.82 -1.26
C CYS A 263 -18.02 3.63 -1.97
N ALA A 264 -17.32 3.03 -2.93
CA ALA A 264 -17.67 1.70 -3.42
C ALA A 264 -17.26 0.65 -2.39
N ILE A 265 -18.22 -0.11 -1.86
CA ILE A 265 -17.97 -1.12 -0.82
C ILE A 265 -17.61 -2.46 -1.48
N PHE A 266 -16.38 -2.91 -1.28
CA PHE A 266 -15.93 -4.24 -1.70
C PHE A 266 -15.93 -5.19 -0.50
N ARG A 267 -16.76 -6.24 -0.55
CA ARG A 267 -16.82 -7.27 0.48
C ARG A 267 -15.96 -8.46 0.08
N PHE A 268 -14.92 -8.73 0.86
CA PHE A 268 -14.09 -9.92 0.69
C PHE A 268 -14.73 -11.07 1.48
N LYS A 269 -15.10 -12.13 0.77
CA LYS A 269 -15.59 -13.36 1.40
C LYS A 269 -14.39 -14.26 1.74
N PRO A 270 -14.50 -15.11 2.78
CA PRO A 270 -13.55 -16.19 2.99
C PRO A 270 -13.40 -17.03 1.72
N LEU A 271 -12.20 -17.54 1.48
CA LEU A 271 -11.93 -18.33 0.29
C LEU A 271 -12.51 -19.73 0.42
N GLU A 272 -13.08 -20.22 -0.68
CA GLU A 272 -13.54 -21.59 -0.77
C GLU A 272 -12.37 -22.58 -0.79
N LYS A 273 -12.70 -23.86 -0.57
CA LYS A 273 -11.73 -24.96 -0.45
C LYS A 273 -10.83 -25.15 -1.67
N GLU A 274 -11.35 -25.00 -2.87
CA GLU A 274 -10.61 -25.16 -4.13
C GLU A 274 -9.43 -24.16 -4.23
N PRO A 275 -9.64 -22.83 -4.14
CA PRO A 275 -8.55 -21.86 -4.07
C PRO A 275 -7.52 -22.14 -2.97
N ILE A 276 -7.97 -22.50 -1.77
CA ILE A 276 -7.08 -22.81 -0.63
C ILE A 276 -6.24 -24.06 -0.91
N SER A 277 -6.84 -25.12 -1.45
CA SER A 277 -6.13 -26.35 -1.81
C SER A 277 -5.06 -26.09 -2.87
N ASN A 278 -5.38 -25.27 -3.88
CA ASN A 278 -4.42 -24.84 -4.89
C ASN A 278 -3.27 -24.03 -4.30
N LEU A 279 -3.56 -23.14 -3.34
CA LEU A 279 -2.54 -22.39 -2.61
C LEU A 279 -1.63 -23.31 -1.78
N ILE A 280 -2.20 -24.25 -1.02
CA ILE A 280 -1.45 -25.23 -0.21
C ILE A 280 -0.51 -26.04 -1.10
N ASN A 281 -1.01 -26.56 -2.22
CA ASN A 281 -0.21 -27.33 -3.18
C ASN A 281 0.92 -26.50 -3.80
N LYS A 282 0.67 -25.23 -4.08
CA LYS A 282 1.69 -24.30 -4.57
C LYS A 282 2.80 -24.10 -3.53
N ILE A 283 2.43 -23.80 -2.28
CA ILE A 283 3.39 -23.61 -1.17
C ILE A 283 4.19 -24.89 -0.94
N ALA A 284 3.53 -26.05 -0.88
CA ALA A 284 4.17 -27.34 -0.70
C ALA A 284 5.24 -27.63 -1.78
N LYS A 285 4.95 -27.27 -3.03
CA LYS A 285 5.90 -27.44 -4.15
C LYS A 285 7.09 -26.48 -4.07
N GLU A 286 6.85 -25.20 -3.76
CA GLU A 286 7.90 -24.18 -3.67
C GLU A 286 8.84 -24.45 -2.49
N GLU A 287 8.29 -24.85 -1.34
CA GLU A 287 9.04 -25.13 -0.10
C GLU A 287 9.53 -26.59 0.00
N LYS A 288 9.20 -27.43 -0.98
CA LYS A 288 9.58 -28.87 -1.05
C LYS A 288 9.10 -29.67 0.17
N ILE A 289 7.85 -29.45 0.58
CA ILE A 289 7.16 -30.12 1.70
C ILE A 289 6.14 -31.12 1.13
N LYS A 290 5.94 -32.26 1.79
CA LYS A 290 4.87 -33.21 1.46
C LYS A 290 3.65 -32.93 2.32
N VAL A 291 2.46 -32.90 1.72
CA VAL A 291 1.20 -32.66 2.42
C VAL A 291 0.22 -33.77 2.08
N ASP A 292 -0.33 -34.43 3.10
CA ASP A 292 -1.32 -35.48 2.90
C ASP A 292 -2.67 -34.89 2.46
N PRO A 293 -3.46 -35.57 1.62
CA PRO A 293 -4.78 -35.07 1.20
C PRO A 293 -5.73 -34.78 2.38
N LYS A 294 -5.65 -35.58 3.45
CA LYS A 294 -6.41 -35.35 4.69
C LYS A 294 -5.93 -34.14 5.48
N ALA A 295 -4.63 -33.82 5.41
CA ALA A 295 -4.08 -32.63 6.03
C ALA A 295 -4.59 -31.36 5.34
N ILE A 296 -4.76 -31.38 4.01
CA ILE A 296 -5.38 -30.26 3.27
C ILE A 296 -6.80 -29.99 3.78
N GLU A 297 -7.58 -31.06 4.02
CA GLU A 297 -8.92 -30.94 4.62
C GLU A 297 -8.88 -30.30 6.00
N ALA A 298 -8.02 -30.82 6.89
CA ALA A 298 -7.90 -30.34 8.26
C ALA A 298 -7.47 -28.86 8.29
N ILE A 299 -6.49 -28.48 7.46
CA ILE A 299 -6.04 -27.08 7.33
C ILE A 299 -7.20 -26.19 6.88
N TYR A 300 -8.02 -26.62 5.92
CA TYR A 300 -9.18 -25.85 5.47
C TYR A 300 -10.24 -25.70 6.57
N GLN A 301 -10.56 -26.79 7.28
CA GLN A 301 -11.54 -26.78 8.37
C GLN A 301 -11.14 -25.86 9.53
N ILE A 302 -9.84 -25.83 9.87
CA ILE A 302 -9.31 -24.99 10.96
C ILE A 302 -9.18 -23.52 10.52
N SER A 303 -8.78 -23.29 9.27
CA SER A 303 -8.55 -21.95 8.73
C SER A 303 -9.83 -21.21 8.31
N GLU A 304 -10.91 -21.93 8.01
CA GLU A 304 -12.20 -21.39 7.55
C GLU A 304 -12.06 -20.41 6.36
N GLY A 305 -11.08 -20.66 5.48
CA GLY A 305 -10.81 -19.80 4.32
C GLY A 305 -9.92 -18.58 4.60
N ASP A 306 -9.36 -18.43 5.82
CA ASP A 306 -8.31 -17.45 6.12
C ASP A 306 -6.94 -17.96 5.65
N VAL A 307 -6.45 -17.36 4.56
CA VAL A 307 -5.14 -17.65 3.97
C VAL A 307 -3.97 -17.43 4.94
N ARG A 308 -4.04 -16.41 5.79
CA ARG A 308 -2.99 -16.15 6.78
C ARG A 308 -2.90 -17.31 7.76
N ARG A 309 -4.04 -17.79 8.21
CA ARG A 309 -4.12 -18.95 9.12
C ARG A 309 -3.62 -20.22 8.44
N VAL A 310 -3.97 -20.45 7.17
CA VAL A 310 -3.41 -21.55 6.35
C VAL A 310 -1.88 -21.52 6.32
N ILE A 311 -1.30 -20.37 5.97
CA ILE A 311 0.17 -20.23 5.87
C ILE A 311 0.83 -20.47 7.22
N ASN A 312 0.29 -19.89 8.30
CA ASN A 312 0.83 -20.06 9.64
C ASN A 312 0.79 -21.53 10.08
N ILE A 313 -0.31 -22.25 9.86
CA ILE A 313 -0.42 -23.67 10.19
C ILE A 313 0.60 -24.49 9.39
N MET A 314 0.69 -24.25 8.08
CA MET A 314 1.67 -24.94 7.23
C MET A 314 3.10 -24.70 7.69
N GLN A 315 3.45 -23.46 8.02
CA GLN A 315 4.78 -23.08 8.50
C GLN A 315 5.09 -23.74 9.86
N SER A 316 4.14 -23.73 10.80
CA SER A 316 4.30 -24.40 12.09
C SER A 316 4.53 -25.91 11.91
N CYS A 317 3.71 -26.57 11.08
CA CYS A 317 3.88 -28.00 10.79
C CYS A 317 5.23 -28.31 10.13
N ALA A 318 5.64 -27.48 9.17
CA ALA A 318 6.90 -27.64 8.44
C ALA A 318 8.14 -27.47 9.33
N SER A 319 8.03 -26.73 10.43
CA SER A 319 9.12 -26.56 11.39
C SER A 319 9.39 -27.83 12.21
N VAL A 320 8.38 -28.69 12.37
CA VAL A 320 8.47 -29.97 13.07
C VAL A 320 8.80 -31.12 12.11
N SER A 321 8.14 -31.17 10.95
CA SER A 321 8.27 -32.26 9.99
C SER A 321 8.14 -31.79 8.55
N LYS A 322 8.91 -32.39 7.65
CA LYS A 322 8.79 -32.17 6.18
C LYS A 322 7.55 -32.84 5.56
N THR A 323 6.83 -33.64 6.33
CA THR A 323 5.57 -34.27 5.92
C THR A 323 4.46 -33.81 6.85
N ILE A 324 3.48 -33.07 6.31
CA ILE A 324 2.34 -32.54 7.03
C ILE A 324 1.21 -33.56 6.98
N THR A 325 0.90 -34.15 8.13
CA THR A 325 -0.19 -35.13 8.34
C THR A 325 -1.39 -34.47 9.03
N GLU A 326 -2.56 -35.10 8.97
CA GLU A 326 -3.78 -34.64 9.63
C GLU A 326 -3.58 -34.47 11.15
N SER A 327 -2.95 -35.44 11.82
CA SER A 327 -2.70 -35.41 13.25
C SER A 327 -1.80 -34.24 13.67
N LEU A 328 -0.74 -33.99 12.91
CA LEU A 328 0.21 -32.91 13.17
C LEU A 328 -0.47 -31.53 13.07
N VAL A 329 -1.42 -31.40 12.14
CA VAL A 329 -2.20 -30.16 11.98
C VAL A 329 -3.06 -29.89 13.21
N TYR A 330 -3.80 -30.87 13.73
CA TYR A 330 -4.63 -30.67 14.93
C TYR A 330 -3.78 -30.38 16.17
N GLU A 331 -2.69 -31.12 16.36
CA GLU A 331 -1.76 -30.94 17.50
C GLU A 331 -1.16 -29.52 17.54
N LEU A 332 -0.74 -28.97 16.40
CA LEU A 332 -0.13 -27.64 16.33
C LEU A 332 -1.13 -26.49 16.21
N SER A 333 -2.38 -26.76 15.88
CA SER A 333 -3.42 -25.73 15.73
C SER A 333 -4.22 -25.46 17.00
N SER A 334 -3.86 -26.11 18.12
CA SER A 334 -4.63 -26.08 19.37
C SER A 334 -6.11 -26.33 19.08
N ALA A 335 -6.42 -27.45 18.44
CA ALA A 335 -7.78 -27.88 18.14
C ALA A 335 -7.93 -29.38 18.42
N ALA A 336 -9.07 -29.80 19.00
CA ALA A 336 -9.32 -31.22 19.22
C ALA A 336 -9.67 -31.89 17.89
N GLU A 337 -9.37 -33.19 17.79
CA GLU A 337 -9.86 -33.96 16.65
C GLU A 337 -11.40 -34.08 16.73
N PRO A 338 -12.13 -33.90 15.62
CA PRO A 338 -13.61 -34.01 15.63
C PRO A 338 -14.12 -35.34 16.22
N LYS A 339 -13.36 -36.42 16.05
CA LYS A 339 -13.68 -37.75 16.61
C LYS A 339 -13.62 -37.79 18.13
N GLU A 340 -12.62 -37.14 18.73
CA GLU A 340 -12.46 -37.09 20.18
C GLU A 340 -13.64 -36.34 20.81
N LEU A 341 -14.02 -35.19 20.23
CA LEU A 341 -15.12 -34.39 20.73
C LEU A 341 -16.49 -35.07 20.55
N LYS A 342 -16.68 -35.73 19.41
CA LYS A 342 -17.90 -36.51 19.16
C LYS A 342 -18.12 -37.60 20.21
N GLN A 343 -17.06 -38.30 20.62
CA GLN A 343 -17.14 -39.31 21.67
C GLN A 343 -17.59 -38.72 23.01
N VAL A 344 -17.07 -37.55 23.39
CA VAL A 344 -17.50 -36.84 24.60
C VAL A 344 -19.00 -36.52 24.55
N LEU A 345 -19.48 -36.00 23.42
CA LEU A 345 -20.89 -35.66 23.23
C LEU A 345 -21.78 -36.90 23.28
N GLU A 346 -21.36 -38.01 22.66
CA GLU A 346 -22.08 -39.30 22.71
C GLU A 346 -22.11 -39.90 24.13
N LEU A 347 -21.03 -39.76 24.90
CA LEU A 347 -21.00 -40.18 26.31
C LEU A 347 -21.96 -39.34 27.17
N ALA A 348 -22.01 -38.03 26.95
CA ALA A 348 -22.93 -37.16 27.66
C ALA A 348 -24.40 -37.51 27.32
N LEU A 349 -24.72 -37.72 26.03
CA LEU A 349 -26.05 -38.11 25.57
C LEU A 349 -26.49 -39.50 26.07
N SER A 350 -25.54 -40.42 26.28
CA SER A 350 -25.79 -41.74 26.87
C SER A 350 -25.88 -41.73 28.40
N LYS A 351 -25.97 -40.53 29.00
CA LYS A 351 -26.07 -40.30 30.44
C LYS A 351 -24.84 -40.69 31.26
N ASN A 352 -23.68 -40.78 30.62
CA ASN A 352 -22.41 -41.09 31.27
C ASN A 352 -21.61 -39.82 31.58
N PHE A 353 -22.16 -38.98 32.46
CA PHE A 353 -21.60 -37.66 32.78
C PHE A 353 -20.15 -37.71 33.27
N LEU A 354 -19.84 -38.62 34.21
CA LEU A 354 -18.50 -38.70 34.80
C LEU A 354 -17.43 -38.98 33.74
N LYS A 355 -17.67 -39.97 32.86
CA LYS A 355 -16.73 -40.28 31.78
C LYS A 355 -16.64 -39.16 30.73
N ALA A 356 -17.77 -38.55 30.37
CA ALA A 356 -17.77 -37.43 29.43
C ALA A 356 -16.95 -36.25 29.96
N LYS A 357 -17.12 -35.92 31.24
CA LYS A 357 -16.36 -34.88 31.94
C LYS A 357 -14.86 -35.18 31.97
N ASP A 358 -14.47 -36.37 32.40
CA ASP A 358 -13.07 -36.74 32.52
C ASP A 358 -12.38 -36.75 31.13
N GLN A 359 -13.06 -37.30 30.10
CA GLN A 359 -12.54 -37.30 28.74
C GLN A 359 -12.44 -35.88 28.13
N LEU A 360 -13.40 -34.99 28.43
CA LEU A 360 -13.32 -33.59 27.99
C LEU A 360 -12.10 -32.89 28.60
N LEU A 361 -11.88 -33.10 29.90
CA LEU A 361 -10.73 -32.53 30.61
C LEU A 361 -9.40 -33.05 30.03
N ASP A 362 -9.31 -34.35 29.75
CA ASP A 362 -8.13 -34.94 29.13
C ASP A 362 -7.84 -34.33 27.75
N ILE A 363 -8.86 -34.12 26.93
CA ILE A 363 -8.73 -33.47 25.61
C ILE A 363 -8.24 -32.02 25.76
N MET A 364 -8.81 -31.26 26.70
CA MET A 364 -8.39 -29.88 26.97
C MET A 364 -6.92 -29.81 27.40
N LEU A 365 -6.50 -30.68 28.32
CA LEU A 365 -5.13 -30.71 28.82
C LEU A 365 -4.13 -31.18 27.77
N LYS A 366 -4.49 -32.21 26.99
CA LYS A 366 -3.64 -32.77 25.93
C LYS A 366 -3.34 -31.75 24.82
N HIS A 367 -4.35 -30.97 24.41
CA HIS A 367 -4.25 -30.04 23.28
C HIS A 367 -4.12 -28.57 23.70
N GLY A 368 -4.10 -28.27 25.01
CA GLY A 368 -3.98 -26.91 25.54
C GLY A 368 -5.16 -26.00 25.17
N LEU A 369 -6.39 -26.54 25.18
CA LEU A 369 -7.60 -25.84 24.71
C LEU A 369 -8.23 -25.02 25.82
N SER A 370 -8.63 -23.78 25.50
CA SER A 370 -9.50 -22.99 26.38
C SER A 370 -10.94 -23.49 26.33
N GLY A 371 -11.73 -23.12 27.34
CA GLY A 371 -13.16 -23.42 27.35
C GLY A 371 -13.92 -22.85 26.14
N LEU A 372 -13.53 -21.65 25.69
CA LEU A 372 -14.11 -21.00 24.50
C LEU A 372 -13.79 -21.77 23.22
N ASP A 373 -12.58 -22.31 23.09
CA ASP A 373 -12.20 -23.11 21.91
C ASP A 373 -13.01 -24.41 21.85
N ILE A 374 -13.23 -25.05 22.99
CA ILE A 374 -14.06 -26.25 23.12
C ILE A 374 -15.51 -25.94 22.73
N ILE A 375 -16.11 -24.87 23.24
CA ILE A 375 -17.50 -24.52 22.92
C ILE A 375 -17.68 -24.34 21.41
N LYS A 376 -16.78 -23.61 20.74
CA LYS A 376 -16.87 -23.39 19.29
C LYS A 376 -16.77 -24.69 18.51
N GLN A 377 -15.95 -25.63 18.97
CA GLN A 377 -15.86 -26.95 18.35
C GLN A 377 -17.12 -27.80 18.63
N ILE A 378 -17.69 -27.73 19.83
CA ILE A 378 -18.95 -28.41 20.17
C ILE A 378 -20.08 -27.89 19.27
N GLN A 379 -20.23 -26.57 19.13
CA GLN A 379 -21.24 -25.96 18.27
C GLN A 379 -21.16 -26.46 16.83
N LYS A 380 -19.95 -26.72 16.31
CA LYS A 380 -19.75 -27.32 14.98
C LYS A 380 -20.12 -28.80 14.96
N GLU A 381 -19.66 -29.57 15.95
CA GLU A 381 -19.82 -31.02 15.96
C GLU A 381 -21.25 -31.47 16.29
N VAL A 382 -22.04 -30.64 16.99
CA VAL A 382 -23.46 -30.93 17.29
C VAL A 382 -24.29 -31.17 16.03
N TRP A 383 -23.97 -30.50 14.92
CA TRP A 383 -24.64 -30.72 13.64
C TRP A 383 -24.35 -32.10 13.03
N ASN A 384 -23.21 -32.72 13.38
CA ASN A 384 -22.81 -34.05 12.92
C ASN A 384 -23.36 -35.19 13.81
N LEU A 385 -24.04 -34.87 14.91
CA LEU A 385 -24.65 -35.85 15.80
C LEU A 385 -25.92 -36.46 15.18
N LYS A 386 -26.09 -37.77 15.38
CA LYS A 386 -27.26 -38.52 14.92
C LYS A 386 -28.42 -38.44 15.93
N ILE A 387 -28.89 -37.23 16.20
CA ILE A 387 -30.01 -36.94 17.12
C ILE A 387 -31.07 -36.06 16.42
N GLU A 388 -32.25 -35.94 17.03
CA GLU A 388 -33.33 -35.06 16.56
C GLU A 388 -32.91 -33.59 16.55
N ASP A 389 -33.34 -32.84 15.54
CA ASP A 389 -32.93 -31.44 15.35
C ASP A 389 -33.40 -30.53 16.50
N GLU A 390 -34.52 -30.84 17.15
CA GLU A 390 -34.96 -30.11 18.35
C GLU A 390 -33.94 -30.23 19.50
N LYS A 391 -33.34 -31.41 19.67
CA LYS A 391 -32.30 -31.62 20.68
C LYS A 391 -31.00 -30.91 20.30
N LYS A 392 -30.62 -30.91 19.02
CA LYS A 392 -29.46 -30.12 18.54
C LYS A 392 -29.64 -28.63 18.83
N LEU A 393 -30.84 -28.10 18.58
CA LEU A 393 -31.14 -26.69 18.84
C LEU A 393 -31.01 -26.34 20.33
N LYS A 394 -31.54 -27.18 21.23
CA LYS A 394 -31.40 -27.00 22.69
C LYS A 394 -29.93 -27.02 23.13
N ILE A 395 -29.12 -27.91 22.54
CA ILE A 395 -27.68 -27.96 22.83
C ILE A 395 -27.00 -26.66 22.38
N ILE A 396 -27.30 -26.18 21.17
CA ILE A 396 -26.71 -24.94 20.62
C ILE A 396 -27.12 -23.72 21.47
N GLU A 397 -28.37 -23.64 21.89
CA GLU A 397 -28.86 -22.60 22.81
C GLU A 397 -28.04 -22.60 24.11
N LYS A 398 -27.83 -23.77 24.71
CA LYS A 398 -26.99 -23.91 25.90
C LYS A 398 -25.53 -23.56 25.65
N CYS A 399 -24.96 -23.92 24.50
CA CYS A 399 -23.61 -23.49 24.14
C CYS A 399 -23.51 -21.96 24.13
N GLY A 400 -24.50 -21.24 23.59
CA GLY A 400 -24.51 -19.77 23.57
C GLY A 400 -24.60 -19.15 24.96
N GLU A 401 -25.44 -19.71 25.85
CA GLU A 401 -25.53 -19.24 27.25
C GLU A 401 -24.22 -19.44 28.01
N ILE A 402 -23.59 -20.60 27.84
CA ILE A 402 -22.33 -20.95 28.48
C ILE A 402 -21.17 -20.11 27.92
N GLU A 403 -21.13 -19.88 26.60
CA GLU A 403 -20.15 -18.99 25.95
C GLU A 403 -20.24 -17.57 26.51
N PHE A 404 -21.45 -17.03 26.63
CA PHE A 404 -21.68 -15.72 27.22
C PHE A 404 -21.17 -15.63 28.67
N ARG A 405 -21.50 -16.63 29.51
CA ARG A 405 -21.04 -16.68 30.90
C ARG A 405 -19.51 -16.76 31.03
N MET A 406 -18.84 -17.49 30.13
CA MET A 406 -17.38 -17.55 30.09
C MET A 406 -16.76 -16.20 29.73
N VAL A 407 -17.32 -15.50 28.73
CA VAL A 407 -16.85 -14.16 28.32
C VAL A 407 -16.99 -13.14 29.47
N GLU A 408 -18.02 -13.28 30.30
CA GLU A 408 -18.22 -12.47 31.52
C GLU A 408 -17.29 -12.86 32.69
N GLY A 409 -16.36 -13.81 32.51
CA GLY A 409 -15.33 -14.17 33.50
C GLY A 409 -15.70 -15.32 34.43
N SER A 410 -16.63 -16.19 34.04
CA SER A 410 -16.94 -17.42 34.79
C SER A 410 -15.85 -18.48 34.66
N ASP A 411 -15.76 -19.39 35.64
CA ASP A 411 -14.85 -20.56 35.58
C ASP A 411 -15.20 -21.48 34.40
N GLU A 412 -14.25 -21.65 33.48
CA GLU A 412 -14.45 -22.40 32.23
C GLU A 412 -14.83 -23.87 32.47
N TYR A 413 -14.21 -24.52 33.44
CA TYR A 413 -14.44 -25.94 33.74
C TYR A 413 -15.84 -26.17 34.29
N LEU A 414 -16.30 -25.32 35.21
CA LEU A 414 -17.65 -25.40 35.76
C LEU A 414 -18.71 -25.17 34.69
N GLN A 415 -18.49 -24.20 33.79
CA GLN A 415 -19.42 -23.92 32.69
C GLN A 415 -19.48 -25.09 31.70
N LEU A 416 -18.35 -25.69 31.31
CA LEU A 416 -18.33 -26.88 30.45
C LEU A 416 -18.99 -28.10 31.10
N GLN A 417 -18.79 -28.30 32.41
CA GLN A 417 -19.49 -29.34 33.16
C GLN A 417 -21.00 -29.12 33.17
N SER A 418 -21.43 -27.88 33.40
CA SER A 418 -22.84 -27.52 33.33
C SER A 418 -23.43 -27.77 31.94
N LEU A 419 -22.64 -27.53 30.87
CA LEU A 419 -23.05 -27.83 29.50
C LEU A 419 -23.25 -29.34 29.31
N LEU A 420 -22.28 -30.17 29.68
CA LEU A 420 -22.40 -31.63 29.57
C LEU A 420 -23.57 -32.18 30.39
N ALA A 421 -23.80 -31.64 31.59
CA ALA A 421 -24.91 -32.03 32.44
C ALA A 421 -26.28 -31.66 31.85
N SER A 422 -26.36 -30.60 31.03
CA SER A 422 -27.60 -30.19 30.36
C SER A 422 -28.06 -31.15 29.26
N PHE A 423 -27.21 -32.12 28.88
CA PHE A 423 -27.53 -33.12 27.84
C PHE A 423 -28.21 -34.38 28.40
N LEU A 424 -28.31 -34.50 29.73
CA LEU A 424 -28.93 -35.62 30.48
C LEU A 424 -30.46 -35.53 30.51
#